data_AF-A0A857DCS1-F1
#
_entry.id   AF-A0A857DCS1-F1
#
_cell.length_a   1.000
_cell.length_b   1.000
_cell.length_c   1.000
_cell.angle_alpha   90.00
_cell.angle_beta   90.00
_cell.angle_gamma   90.00
#
_symmetry.space_group_name_H-M   'P 1'
#
loop_
_entity.id
_entity.type
_entity.pdbx_description
1 polymer ?
#
loop_
_entity_poly.entity_id
_entity_poly.type
_entity_poly.pdbx_seq_one_letter_code
_entity_poly.pdbx_strand_id
1 'polypeptide(L)'
;MIKQYQKKFQIVFWTIFSIFLIIFLSLSKINYGLAFGYAIGGLIIYFFTSINWVFSTWIITTKTKKIRFIASILKILLFFGLLAVIFYFLVLINTTYIEKNNISISANKIEIFNKPINLFTMCFGFLNSFLTIITLAIIQKSKKWNNMERRRD
;
A
#
# COMPACT_ATOMS: atom_id res chain seq x y z
N MET A 1 -7.68 5.84 22.14
CA MET A 1 -7.16 6.74 21.08
C MET A 1 -6.69 5.97 19.83
N ILE A 2 -5.72 5.05 19.95
CA ILE A 2 -5.16 4.30 18.81
C ILE A 2 -6.23 3.53 18.01
N LYS A 3 -7.09 2.75 18.68
CA LYS A 3 -8.17 1.99 18.01
C LYS A 3 -9.12 2.85 17.18
N GLN A 4 -9.44 4.06 17.65
CA GLN A 4 -10.33 4.98 16.92
C GLN A 4 -9.64 5.56 15.68
N TYR A 5 -8.34 5.88 15.77
CA TYR A 5 -7.56 6.33 14.61
C TYR A 5 -7.45 5.20 13.57
N GLN A 6 -7.17 3.98 14.02
CA GLN A 6 -7.09 2.80 13.15
C GLN A 6 -8.38 2.57 12.38
N LYS A 7 -9.54 2.63 13.04
CA LYS A 7 -10.84 2.49 12.39
C LYS A 7 -11.06 3.57 11.31
N LYS A 8 -10.72 4.84 11.60
CA LYS A 8 -10.84 5.93 10.62
C LYS A 8 -9.90 5.73 9.44
N PHE A 9 -8.66 5.31 9.69
CA PHE A 9 -7.70 5.00 8.64
C PHE A 9 -8.20 3.88 7.74
N GLN A 10 -8.72 2.78 8.30
CA GLN A 10 -9.26 1.68 7.51
C GLN A 10 -10.38 2.15 6.58
N ILE A 11 -11.33 2.94 7.10
CA ILE A 11 -12.44 3.47 6.30
C ILE A 11 -11.90 4.30 5.14
N VAL A 12 -11.06 5.29 5.42
CA VAL A 12 -10.50 6.18 4.38
C VAL A 12 -9.65 5.40 3.37
N PHE A 13 -8.84 4.45 3.85
CA PHE A 13 -8.02 3.59 3.00
C PHE A 13 -8.88 2.81 2.00
N TRP A 14 -9.92 2.12 2.50
CA TRP A 14 -10.80 1.31 1.66
C TRP A 14 -11.63 2.16 0.70
N THR A 15 -12.04 3.37 1.10
CA THR A 15 -12.69 4.32 0.20
C THR A 15 -11.77 4.72 -0.94
N ILE A 16 -10.55 5.20 -0.64
CA ILE A 16 -9.59 5.61 -1.68
C ILE A 16 -9.19 4.42 -2.56
N PHE A 17 -8.94 3.26 -1.94
CA PHE A 17 -8.63 2.02 -2.64
C PHE A 17 -9.74 1.65 -3.64
N SER A 18 -11.00 1.66 -3.20
CA SER A 18 -12.12 1.28 -4.05
C SER A 18 -12.31 2.24 -5.22
N ILE A 19 -12.16 3.55 -4.98
CA ILE A 19 -12.27 4.57 -6.04
C ILE A 19 -11.23 4.31 -7.13
N PHE A 20 -9.95 4.19 -6.77
CA PHE A 20 -8.90 3.96 -7.76
C PHE A 20 -8.97 2.57 -8.38
N LEU A 21 -9.39 1.55 -7.64
CA LEU A 21 -9.59 0.22 -8.19
C LEU A 21 -10.66 0.24 -9.29
N ILE A 22 -11.78 0.94 -9.08
CA ILE A 22 -12.82 1.12 -10.10
C ILE A 22 -12.26 1.84 -11.33
N ILE A 23 -11.45 2.90 -11.13
CA ILE A 23 -10.79 3.62 -12.22
C ILE A 23 -9.90 2.66 -13.03
N PHE A 24 -9.00 1.90 -12.39
CA PHE A 24 -8.12 0.97 -13.10
C PHE A 24 -8.87 -0.21 -13.73
N LEU A 25 -9.96 -0.69 -13.11
CA LEU A 25 -10.84 -1.70 -13.69
C LEU A 25 -11.55 -1.18 -14.95
N SER A 26 -11.96 0.08 -14.98
CA SER A 26 -12.55 0.68 -16.19
C SER A 26 -11.55 0.76 -17.35
N LEU A 27 -10.25 0.89 -17.03
CA LEU A 27 -9.14 0.90 -17.98
C LEU A 27 -8.62 -0.51 -18.34
N SER A 28 -9.22 -1.57 -17.79
CA SER A 28 -8.78 -2.95 -18.02
C SER A 28 -8.87 -3.38 -19.49
N LYS A 29 -9.77 -2.77 -20.28
CA LYS A 29 -9.86 -2.99 -21.74
C LYS A 29 -8.57 -2.61 -22.48
N ILE A 30 -7.80 -1.65 -21.96
CA ILE A 30 -6.53 -1.21 -22.54
C ILE A 30 -5.40 -2.07 -22.01
N ASN A 31 -5.32 -2.22 -20.69
CA ASN A 31 -4.34 -3.08 -20.04
C ASN A 31 -4.91 -3.62 -18.74
N TYR A 32 -5.31 -4.89 -18.76
CA TYR A 32 -5.86 -5.58 -17.60
C TYR A 32 -4.89 -5.61 -16.41
N GLY A 33 -3.58 -5.50 -16.67
CA GLY A 33 -2.56 -5.49 -15.63
C GLY A 33 -2.50 -4.24 -14.76
N LEU A 34 -3.18 -3.16 -15.18
CA LEU A 34 -3.31 -1.94 -14.37
C LEU A 34 -4.11 -2.21 -13.08
N ALA A 35 -5.24 -2.91 -13.21
CA ALA A 35 -6.09 -3.24 -12.06
C ALA A 35 -5.39 -4.23 -11.12
N PHE A 36 -4.76 -5.26 -11.66
CA PHE A 36 -4.01 -6.25 -10.87
C PHE A 36 -2.83 -5.61 -10.14
N GLY A 37 -2.02 -4.80 -10.83
CA GLY A 37 -0.90 -4.09 -10.22
C GLY A 37 -1.38 -3.23 -9.05
N TYR A 38 -2.36 -2.36 -9.28
CA TYR A 38 -2.93 -1.50 -8.23
C TYR A 38 -3.47 -2.30 -7.04
N ALA A 39 -4.28 -3.33 -7.29
CA ALA A 39 -4.89 -4.14 -6.23
C ALA A 39 -3.81 -4.82 -5.37
N ILE A 40 -2.82 -5.46 -6.00
CA ILE A 40 -1.70 -6.12 -5.31
C ILE A 40 -0.93 -5.10 -4.46
N GLY A 41 -0.53 -3.97 -5.04
CA GLY A 41 0.23 -2.93 -4.31
C GLY A 41 -0.54 -2.37 -3.12
N GLY A 42 -1.83 -2.06 -3.31
CA GLY A 42 -2.71 -1.55 -2.26
C GLY A 42 -2.91 -2.53 -1.11
N LEU A 43 -3.21 -3.80 -1.43
CA LEU A 43 -3.40 -4.83 -0.41
C LEU A 43 -2.11 -5.12 0.37
N ILE A 44 -0.97 -5.12 -0.31
CA ILE A 44 0.33 -5.31 0.33
C ILE A 44 0.62 -4.18 1.32
N ILE A 45 0.47 -2.91 0.90
CA ILE A 45 0.74 -1.80 1.83
C ILE A 45 -0.28 -1.77 2.98
N TYR A 46 -1.54 -2.17 2.76
CA TYR A 46 -2.52 -2.33 3.83
C TYR A 46 -2.10 -3.38 4.85
N PHE A 47 -1.68 -4.55 4.37
CA PHE A 47 -1.18 -5.63 5.20
C PHE A 47 0.04 -5.19 6.01
N PHE A 48 1.02 -4.56 5.37
CA PHE A 48 2.19 -4.01 6.05
C PHE A 48 1.82 -2.95 7.08
N THR A 49 0.87 -2.05 6.77
CA THR A 49 0.39 -1.03 7.72
C THR A 49 -0.24 -1.69 8.95
N SER A 50 -1.01 -2.76 8.74
CA SER A 50 -1.66 -3.52 9.81
C SER A 50 -0.64 -4.23 10.71
N ILE A 51 0.34 -4.93 10.13
CA ILE A 51 1.47 -5.53 10.87
C ILE A 51 2.24 -4.44 11.62
N ASN A 52 2.53 -3.33 10.95
CA ASN A 52 3.29 -2.21 11.49
C ASN A 52 2.61 -1.64 12.74
N TRP A 53 1.28 -1.54 12.78
CA TRP A 53 0.56 -1.13 14.00
C TRP A 53 0.70 -2.12 15.15
N VAL A 54 0.58 -3.42 14.89
CA VAL A 54 0.73 -4.46 15.93
C VAL A 54 2.13 -4.40 16.52
N PHE A 55 3.16 -4.42 15.66
CA PHE A 55 4.56 -4.33 16.09
C PHE A 55 4.87 -3.02 16.82
N SER A 56 4.44 -1.87 16.28
CA SER A 56 4.69 -0.58 16.93
C SER A 56 4.03 -0.49 18.30
N THR A 57 2.81 -1.03 18.47
CA THR A 57 2.12 -1.06 19.76
C THR A 57 2.92 -1.90 20.76
N TRP A 58 3.37 -3.08 20.36
CA TRP A 58 4.17 -3.97 21.20
C TRP A 58 5.54 -3.36 21.58
N ILE A 59 6.22 -2.70 20.62
CA ILE A 59 7.51 -2.02 20.86
C ILE A 59 7.34 -0.89 21.89
N ILE A 60 6.27 -0.10 21.80
CA ILE A 60 6.01 1.01 22.75
C ILE A 60 5.75 0.46 24.17
N THR A 61 5.07 -0.68 24.29
CA THR A 61 4.79 -1.30 25.60
C THR A 61 6.01 -2.00 26.22
N THR A 62 7.08 -2.21 25.46
CA THR A 62 8.29 -2.89 25.93
C THR A 62 9.16 -1.94 26.76
N LYS A 63 9.43 -2.29 28.02
CA LYS A 63 10.23 -1.46 28.95
C LYS A 63 11.71 -1.40 28.60
N THR A 64 12.26 -2.47 28.02
CA THR A 64 13.70 -2.59 27.78
C THR A 64 14.15 -1.88 26.50
N LYS A 65 14.98 -0.84 26.62
CA LYS A 65 15.48 -0.04 25.49
C LYS A 65 16.20 -0.87 24.42
N LYS A 66 17.04 -1.83 24.82
CA LYS A 66 17.77 -2.72 23.89
C LYS A 66 16.82 -3.55 23.03
N ILE A 67 15.81 -4.16 23.65
CA ILE A 67 14.81 -4.99 22.95
C ILE A 67 14.03 -4.16 21.94
N ARG A 68 13.63 -2.92 22.31
CA ARG A 68 12.95 -2.02 21.36
C ARG A 68 13.78 -1.70 20.13
N PHE A 69 15.08 -1.46 20.31
CA PHE A 69 15.99 -1.14 19.20
C PHE A 69 16.14 -2.33 18.24
N ILE A 70 16.45 -3.51 18.79
CA ILE A 70 16.58 -4.75 18.00
C ILE A 70 15.28 -5.07 17.26
N ALA A 71 14.14 -4.98 17.95
CA ALA A 71 12.82 -5.21 17.34
C ALA A 71 12.51 -4.23 16.20
N SER A 72 12.94 -2.97 16.33
CA SER A 72 12.75 -1.96 15.28
C SER A 72 13.56 -2.30 14.02
N ILE A 73 14.81 -2.77 14.18
CA ILE A 73 15.64 -3.22 13.06
C ILE A 73 15.05 -4.48 12.41
N LEU A 74 14.70 -5.49 13.20
CA LEU A 74 14.12 -6.74 12.70
C LEU A 74 12.83 -6.50 11.92
N LYS A 75 12.00 -5.56 12.37
CA LYS A 75 10.79 -5.16 11.67
C LYS A 75 11.08 -4.56 10.29
N ILE A 76 12.11 -3.70 10.18
CA ILE A 76 12.51 -3.11 8.90
C ILE A 76 13.08 -4.20 7.96
N LEU A 77 13.92 -5.09 8.49
CA LEU A 77 14.44 -6.23 7.72
C LEU A 77 13.33 -7.15 7.22
N LEU A 78 12.34 -7.45 8.07
CA LEU A 78 11.18 -8.26 7.69
C LEU A 78 10.34 -7.57 6.60
N PHE A 79 10.17 -6.25 6.69
CA PHE A 79 9.49 -5.48 5.66
C PHE A 79 10.22 -5.54 4.31
N PHE A 80 11.53 -5.30 4.29
CA PHE A 80 12.33 -5.39 3.06
C PHE A 80 12.41 -6.81 2.51
N GLY A 81 12.52 -7.82 3.39
CA GLY A 81 12.50 -9.23 2.99
C GLY A 81 11.18 -9.62 2.32
N LEU A 82 10.05 -9.23 2.90
CA LEU A 82 8.73 -9.47 2.29
C LEU A 82 8.57 -8.71 0.97
N LEU A 83 9.04 -7.46 0.88
CA LEU A 83 9.06 -6.73 -0.40
C LEU A 83 9.89 -7.46 -1.45
N ALA A 84 11.08 -7.95 -1.12
CA ALA A 84 11.91 -8.70 -2.05
C ALA A 84 11.22 -9.97 -2.55
N VAL A 85 10.53 -10.70 -1.66
CA VAL A 85 9.72 -11.87 -2.02
C VAL A 85 8.56 -11.50 -2.96
N ILE A 86 7.87 -10.40 -2.70
CA ILE A 86 6.81 -9.87 -3.56
C ILE A 86 7.35 -9.50 -4.95
N PHE A 87 8.48 -8.79 -5.00
CA PHE A 87 9.13 -8.42 -6.27
C PHE A 87 9.57 -9.65 -7.06
N TYR A 88 10.13 -10.65 -6.37
CA TYR A 88 10.48 -11.93 -6.98
C TYR A 88 9.25 -12.61 -7.59
N PHE A 89 8.13 -12.70 -6.85
CA PHE A 89 6.89 -13.28 -7.38
C PHE A 89 6.32 -12.48 -8.56
N LEU A 90 6.40 -11.15 -8.52
CA LEU A 90 5.97 -10.31 -9.65
C LEU A 90 6.75 -10.66 -10.91
N VAL A 91 8.08 -10.71 -10.81
CA VAL A 91 8.94 -11.06 -11.96
C VAL A 91 8.60 -12.47 -12.44
N LEU A 92 8.52 -13.46 -11.53
CA LEU A 92 8.20 -14.84 -11.87
C LEU A 92 6.85 -14.98 -12.58
N ILE A 93 5.79 -14.37 -12.04
CA ILE A 93 4.44 -14.41 -12.64
C ILE A 93 4.46 -13.75 -14.02
N ASN A 94 5.12 -12.61 -14.16
CA ASN A 94 5.19 -11.89 -15.42
C ASN A 94 6.01 -12.63 -16.48
N THR A 95 7.15 -13.22 -16.13
CA THR A 95 7.94 -14.03 -17.07
C THR A 95 7.20 -15.29 -17.50
N THR A 96 6.60 -16.03 -16.57
CA THR A 96 5.83 -17.24 -16.89
C THR A 96 4.62 -16.93 -17.76
N TYR A 97 3.95 -15.79 -17.54
CA TYR A 97 2.83 -15.37 -18.38
C TYR A 97 3.28 -15.04 -19.82
N ILE A 98 4.41 -14.34 -19.98
CA ILE A 98 4.96 -13.98 -21.29
C ILE A 98 5.35 -15.24 -22.06
N GLU A 99 6.06 -16.17 -21.42
CA GLU A 99 6.47 -17.46 -22.00
C GLU A 99 5.24 -18.27 -22.44
N LYS A 100 4.23 -18.40 -21.57
CA LYS A 100 3.03 -19.18 -21.86
C LYS A 100 2.20 -18.63 -23.02
N ASN A 101 2.21 -17.31 -23.23
CA ASN A 101 1.42 -16.66 -24.29
C ASN A 101 2.24 -16.37 -25.56
N ASN A 102 3.49 -16.86 -25.65
CA ASN A 102 4.40 -16.61 -26.78
C ASN A 102 4.51 -15.11 -27.15
N ILE A 103 4.45 -14.24 -26.14
CA ILE A 103 4.54 -12.79 -26.37
C ILE A 103 5.99 -12.50 -26.76
N SER A 104 6.20 -11.99 -27.98
CA SER A 104 7.55 -11.72 -28.48
C SER A 104 8.23 -10.65 -27.62
N ILE A 105 9.23 -11.05 -26.84
CA ILE A 105 10.07 -10.15 -26.01
C ILE A 105 10.94 -9.23 -26.90
N SER A 106 10.85 -9.36 -28.22
CA SER A 106 11.85 -8.97 -29.23
C SER A 106 12.11 -7.47 -29.42
N ALA A 107 11.71 -6.59 -28.50
CA ALA A 107 12.20 -5.20 -28.51
C ALA A 107 12.23 -4.50 -27.15
N ASN A 108 11.48 -4.95 -26.13
CA ASN A 108 11.40 -4.21 -24.87
C ASN A 108 11.29 -5.12 -23.64
N LYS A 109 12.40 -5.29 -22.92
CA LYS A 109 12.45 -5.90 -21.56
C LYS A 109 11.46 -5.27 -20.57
N ILE A 110 10.94 -4.09 -20.90
CA ILE A 110 9.92 -3.33 -20.16
C ILE A 110 8.58 -4.10 -20.07
N GLU A 111 8.27 -4.99 -21.01
CA GLU A 111 7.01 -5.76 -20.96
C GLU A 111 6.93 -6.69 -19.73
N ILE A 112 8.07 -7.18 -19.24
CA ILE A 112 8.18 -7.98 -18.01
C ILE A 112 7.64 -7.20 -16.80
N PHE A 113 7.65 -5.87 -16.82
CA PHE A 113 7.14 -5.03 -15.73
C PHE A 113 5.72 -4.51 -15.96
N ASN A 114 5.10 -4.84 -17.09
CA ASN A 114 3.82 -4.26 -17.49
C ASN A 114 2.67 -5.27 -17.56
N LYS A 115 2.93 -6.57 -17.70
CA LYS A 115 1.91 -7.62 -17.84
C LYS A 115 2.33 -8.95 -17.19
N PRO A 116 1.40 -9.70 -16.57
CA PRO A 116 0.03 -9.33 -16.26
C PRO A 116 -0.06 -8.38 -15.05
N ILE A 117 1.03 -8.16 -14.31
CA ILE A 117 1.06 -7.22 -13.18
C ILE A 117 1.84 -5.99 -13.62
N ASN A 118 1.19 -4.83 -13.63
CA ASN A 118 1.85 -3.57 -13.98
C ASN A 118 2.54 -2.94 -12.75
N LEU A 119 3.86 -2.84 -12.80
CA LEU A 119 4.70 -2.33 -11.71
C LEU A 119 4.37 -0.88 -11.32
N PHE A 120 4.09 -0.01 -12.29
CA PHE A 120 3.77 1.39 -12.00
C PHE A 120 2.47 1.52 -11.21
N THR A 121 1.42 0.81 -11.62
CA THR A 121 0.17 0.80 -10.87
C THR A 121 0.30 0.13 -9.51
N MET A 122 1.17 -0.87 -9.37
CA MET A 122 1.51 -1.45 -8.08
C MET A 122 2.18 -0.43 -7.15
N CYS A 123 3.18 0.31 -7.63
CA CYS A 123 3.79 1.41 -6.88
C CYS A 123 2.75 2.47 -6.50
N PHE A 124 1.81 2.78 -7.39
CA PHE A 124 0.70 3.67 -7.07
C PHE A 124 -0.22 3.10 -5.98
N GLY A 125 -0.48 1.79 -6.00
CA GLY A 125 -1.15 1.06 -4.91
C GLY A 125 -0.42 1.17 -3.58
N PHE A 126 0.91 1.09 -3.57
CA PHE A 126 1.72 1.32 -2.36
C PHE A 126 1.55 2.74 -1.79
N LEU A 127 1.38 3.74 -2.65
CA LEU A 127 1.15 5.12 -2.22
C LEU A 127 -0.23 5.32 -1.56
N ASN A 128 -1.14 4.35 -1.65
CA ASN A 128 -2.49 4.47 -1.10
C ASN A 128 -2.50 4.73 0.42
N SER A 129 -1.57 4.13 1.18
CA SER A 129 -1.45 4.42 2.61
C SER A 129 -0.98 5.85 2.89
N PHE A 130 -0.09 6.39 2.07
CA PHE A 130 0.35 7.78 2.19
C PHE A 130 -0.79 8.76 1.90
N LEU A 131 -1.54 8.53 0.81
CA LEU A 131 -2.74 9.30 0.49
C LEU A 131 -3.75 9.27 1.64
N THR A 132 -3.99 8.09 2.20
CA THR A 132 -4.89 7.92 3.36
C THR A 132 -4.46 8.77 4.56
N ILE A 133 -3.16 8.81 4.88
CA ILE A 133 -2.63 9.61 5.99
C ILE A 133 -2.86 11.10 5.72
N ILE A 134 -2.58 11.58 4.51
CA ILE A 134 -2.80 12.98 4.12
C ILE A 134 -4.28 13.34 4.26
N THR A 135 -5.18 12.54 3.68
CA THR A 135 -6.62 12.77 3.74
C THR A 135 -7.12 12.84 5.18
N LEU A 136 -6.67 11.93 6.05
CA LEU A 136 -7.01 11.98 7.47
C LEU A 136 -6.49 13.23 8.18
N ALA A 137 -5.26 13.66 7.88
CA ALA A 137 -4.68 14.87 8.47
C ALA A 137 -5.48 16.12 8.08
N ILE A 138 -5.89 16.22 6.82
CA ILE A 138 -6.74 17.32 6.32
C ILE A 138 -8.10 17.32 7.02
N ILE A 139 -8.78 16.17 7.12
CA ILE A 139 -10.07 16.04 7.80
C ILE A 139 -9.98 16.46 9.27
N GLN A 140 -8.90 16.07 9.97
CA GLN A 140 -8.72 16.43 11.37
C GLN A 140 -8.47 17.94 11.56
N LYS A 141 -7.66 18.54 10.68
CA LYS A 141 -7.40 20.00 10.70
C LYS A 141 -8.68 20.80 10.46
N SER A 142 -9.49 20.40 9.48
CA SER A 142 -10.79 21.04 9.19
C SER A 142 -11.75 20.99 10.39
N LYS A 143 -11.88 19.84 11.06
CA LYS A 143 -12.74 19.73 12.26
C LYS A 143 -12.28 20.61 13.41
N LYS A 144 -10.96 20.73 13.62
CA LYS A 144 -10.41 21.61 14.67
C LYS A 144 -10.73 23.08 14.37
N TRP A 145 -10.60 23.49 13.11
CA TRP A 145 -10.93 24.85 12.67
C TRP A 145 -12.40 25.21 12.93
N ASN A 146 -13.33 24.37 12.46
CA ASN A 146 -14.76 24.61 12.64
C ASN A 146 -15.17 24.67 14.13
N ASN A 147 -14.51 23.90 15.01
CA ASN A 147 -14.75 23.96 16.45
C ASN A 147 -14.22 25.25 17.10
N MET A 148 -13.21 25.89 16.54
CA MET A 148 -12.69 27.18 17.02
C MET A 148 -13.54 28.36 16.55
N GLU A 149 -14.16 28.27 15.37
CA GLU A 149 -15.15 29.25 14.91
C GLU A 149 -16.41 29.23 15.79
N ARG A 150 -16.99 28.05 16.04
CA ARG A 150 -18.18 27.92 16.92
C ARG A 150 -17.99 28.34 18.38
N ARG A 151 -16.75 28.58 18.82
CA ARG A 151 -16.45 29.09 20.18
C ARG A 151 -16.26 30.61 20.20
N ARG A 152 -16.19 31.24 19.03
CA ARG A 152 -16.09 32.69 18.87
C ARG A 152 -17.46 33.35 18.69
N ASP A 153 -18.46 32.58 18.26
CA ASP A 153 -19.87 32.95 18.18
C ASP A 153 -20.62 32.59 19.47
#